data_AF-A0A1V6E7F2-F1
#
_entry.id   AF-A0A1V6E7F2-F1
#
_cell.length_a   1.000
_cell.length_b   1.000
_cell.length_c   1.000
_cell.angle_alpha   90.00
_cell.angle_beta   90.00
_cell.angle_gamma   90.00
#
_symmetry.space_group_name_H-M   'P 1'
#
loop_
_entity.id
_entity.type
_entity.pdbx_description
1 polymer ?
#
loop_
_entity_poly.entity_id
_entity_poly.type
_entity_poly.pdbx_seq_one_letter_code
_entity_poly.pdbx_strand_id
1 'polypeptide(L)'
;MSLSAAQKYVIRELRAHEARTEDDDVRRRCLVLEEAFKQTLPAALRKNLNTMRRNGVTGDNLVRNLAELYQAFDLGARAQNDRIKIEQEVAAIPRIICSEALL
;
A
#
# COMPACT_ATOMS: atom_id res chain seq x y z
N MET A 1 -5.13 3.15 -12.84
CA MET A 1 -4.16 4.20 -12.45
C MET A 1 -2.75 3.61 -12.43
N SER A 2 -1.73 4.38 -12.82
CA SER A 2 -0.32 3.93 -12.84
C SER A 2 0.46 4.50 -11.66
N LEU A 3 1.31 3.69 -11.02
CA LEU A 3 2.14 4.10 -9.89
C LEU A 3 3.12 5.21 -10.29
N SER A 4 3.30 6.21 -9.42
CA SER A 4 4.31 7.25 -9.64
C SER A 4 5.73 6.68 -9.60
N ALA A 5 6.71 7.38 -10.20
CA ALA A 5 8.11 6.95 -10.18
C ALA A 5 8.66 6.81 -8.75
N ALA A 6 8.20 7.65 -7.82
CA ALA A 6 8.56 7.55 -6.40
C ALA A 6 7.97 6.31 -5.73
N GLN A 7 6.71 5.97 -6.02
CA GLN A 7 6.09 4.72 -5.53
C GLN A 7 6.80 3.49 -6.10
N LYS A 8 7.07 3.48 -7.41
CA LYS A 8 7.82 2.38 -8.06
C LYS A 8 9.19 2.17 -7.43
N TYR A 9 9.89 3.27 -7.12
CA TYR A 9 11.18 3.22 -6.43
C TYR A 9 11.05 2.56 -5.05
N VAL A 10 10.19 3.08 -4.17
CA VAL A 10 10.10 2.54 -2.80
C VAL A 10 9.61 1.10 -2.76
N ILE A 11 8.68 0.72 -3.65
CA ILE A 11 8.22 -0.68 -3.77
C ILE A 11 9.36 -1.59 -4.22
N ARG A 12 10.16 -1.16 -5.21
CA ARG A 12 11.34 -1.93 -5.65
C ARG A 12 12.32 -2.14 -4.50
N GLU A 13 12.63 -1.09 -3.76
CA GLU A 13 13.59 -1.17 -2.65
C GLU A 13 13.06 -2.00 -1.47
N LEU A 14 11.75 -1.93 -1.18
CA LEU A 14 11.10 -2.81 -0.20
C LEU A 14 11.25 -4.28 -0.58
N ARG A 15 10.93 -4.65 -1.83
CA ARG A 15 11.10 -6.03 -2.34
C ARG A 15 12.55 -6.49 -2.28
N ALA A 16 13.48 -5.61 -2.65
CA ALA A 16 14.90 -5.92 -2.61
C ALA A 16 15.39 -6.17 -1.18
N HIS A 17 14.86 -5.45 -0.19
CA HIS A 17 15.20 -5.63 1.21
C HIS A 17 14.51 -6.85 1.83
N GLU A 18 13.24 -7.07 1.51
CA GLU A 18 12.46 -8.26 1.88
C GLU A 18 13.13 -9.56 1.40
N ALA A 19 13.63 -9.58 0.16
CA ALA A 19 14.34 -10.73 -0.39
C ALA A 19 15.69 -11.03 0.28
N ARG A 20 16.28 -10.06 1.00
CA ARG A 20 17.60 -10.20 1.65
C ARG A 20 17.54 -10.38 3.16
N THR A 21 16.42 -10.03 3.80
CA THR A 21 16.28 -10.16 5.25
C THR A 21 15.99 -11.60 5.64
N GLU A 22 16.55 -12.04 6.76
CA GLU A 22 16.22 -13.31 7.45
C GLU A 22 15.24 -13.09 8.61
N ASP A 23 14.97 -11.82 8.96
CA ASP A 23 14.03 -11.44 10.01
C ASP A 23 12.59 -11.42 9.46
N ASP A 24 11.75 -12.33 9.97
CA ASP A 24 10.35 -12.48 9.57
C ASP A 24 9.46 -11.30 9.96
N ASP A 25 9.77 -10.58 11.05
CA ASP A 25 9.05 -9.37 11.43
C ASP A 25 9.35 -8.24 10.43
N VAL A 26 10.62 -8.10 10.02
CA VAL A 26 11.01 -7.15 8.97
C VAL A 26 10.37 -7.53 7.63
N ARG A 27 10.35 -8.82 7.29
CA ARG A 27 9.68 -9.33 6.08
C ARG A 27 8.20 -8.95 6.06
N ARG A 28 7.46 -9.25 7.14
CA ARG A 28 6.04 -8.90 7.28
C ARG A 28 5.83 -7.39 7.18
N ARG A 29 6.67 -6.59 7.81
CA ARG A 29 6.58 -5.12 7.74
C ARG A 29 6.78 -4.59 6.32
N CYS A 30 7.73 -5.16 5.56
CA CYS A 30 7.94 -4.79 4.16
C CYS A 30 6.68 -5.05 3.31
N LEU A 31 6.04 -6.20 3.48
CA LEU A 31 4.82 -6.56 2.74
C LEU A 31 3.64 -5.61 3.06
N VAL A 32 3.43 -5.29 4.34
CA VAL A 32 2.37 -4.35 4.76
C VAL A 32 2.59 -2.97 4.15
N LEU A 33 3.83 -2.47 4.20
CA LEU A 33 4.18 -1.18 3.62
C LEU A 33 4.02 -1.21 2.09
N GLU A 34 4.46 -2.28 1.42
CA GLU A 34 4.30 -2.42 -0.02
C GLU A 34 2.85 -2.26 -0.45
N GLU A 35 1.91 -2.98 0.18
CA GLU A 35 0.48 -2.89 -0.14
C GLU A 35 -0.09 -1.50 0.13
N ALA A 36 0.28 -0.87 1.24
CA ALA A 36 -0.19 0.48 1.56
C ALA A 36 0.28 1.52 0.53
N PHE A 37 1.54 1.44 0.09
CA PHE A 37 2.12 2.40 -0.84
C PHE A 37 1.79 2.13 -2.33
N LYS A 38 1.16 0.99 -2.65
CA LYS A 38 0.56 0.73 -3.98
C LYS A 38 -0.73 1.52 -4.22
N GLN A 39 -1.41 1.96 -3.16
CA GLN A 39 -2.66 2.69 -3.27
C GLN A 39 -2.46 4.12 -3.82
N THR A 40 -3.57 4.82 -4.09
CA THR A 40 -3.53 6.24 -4.46
C THR A 40 -3.11 7.06 -3.24
N LEU A 41 -2.00 7.78 -3.36
CA LEU A 41 -1.43 8.53 -2.24
C LEU A 41 -1.70 10.04 -2.36
N PRO A 42 -1.92 10.74 -1.23
CA PRO A 42 -2.00 12.20 -1.22
C PRO A 42 -0.74 12.86 -1.79
N ALA A 43 -0.88 14.05 -2.36
CA ALA A 43 0.23 14.79 -2.96
C ALA A 43 1.39 15.04 -1.97
N ALA A 44 1.09 15.36 -0.71
CA ALA A 44 2.09 15.55 0.34
C ALA A 44 2.92 14.28 0.58
N LEU A 45 2.27 13.12 0.65
CA LEU A 45 2.95 11.84 0.82
C LEU A 45 3.82 11.50 -0.40
N ARG A 46 3.32 11.74 -1.62
CA ARG A 46 4.10 11.59 -2.86
C ARG A 46 5.34 12.50 -2.91
N LYS A 47 5.28 13.69 -2.30
CA LYS A 47 6.44 14.59 -2.18
C LYS A 47 7.50 13.99 -1.26
N ASN A 48 7.10 13.43 -0.11
CA ASN A 48 8.02 12.74 0.81
C ASN A 48 8.71 11.55 0.12
N LEU A 49 7.96 10.71 -0.62
CA LEU A 49 8.55 9.60 -1.37
C LEU A 49 9.54 10.07 -2.45
N ASN A 50 9.27 11.22 -3.09
CA ASN A 50 10.21 11.78 -4.06
C ASN A 50 11.51 12.26 -3.40
N THR A 51 11.43 12.86 -2.21
CA THR A 51 12.63 13.23 -1.44
C THR A 51 13.45 11.99 -1.09
N MET A 52 12.81 10.93 -0.58
CA MET A 52 13.49 9.66 -0.28
C MET A 52 14.15 9.05 -1.51
N ARG A 53 13.46 9.07 -2.67
CA ARG A 53 14.03 8.60 -3.94
C ARG A 53 15.26 9.41 -4.36
N ARG A 54 15.20 10.75 -4.27
CA ARG A 54 16.32 11.63 -4.64
C ARG A 54 17.53 11.42 -3.73
N ASN A 55 17.29 11.11 -2.47
CA ASN A 55 18.33 10.87 -1.48
C ASN A 55 18.82 9.40 -1.47
N GLY A 56 18.26 8.54 -2.31
CA GLY A 56 18.68 7.14 -2.41
C GLY A 56 18.43 6.32 -1.14
N VAL A 57 17.35 6.59 -0.39
CA VAL A 57 17.06 5.89 0.87
C VAL A 57 16.66 4.44 0.60
N THR A 58 17.36 3.48 1.21
CA THR A 58 17.14 2.02 1.03
C THR A 58 17.23 1.26 2.37
N GLY A 59 16.98 -0.06 2.35
CA GLY A 59 17.17 -0.96 3.49
C GLY A 59 16.35 -0.60 4.73
N ASP A 60 16.91 -0.80 5.92
CA ASP A 60 16.22 -0.53 7.19
C ASP A 60 15.79 0.93 7.34
N ASN A 61 16.62 1.86 6.85
CA ASN A 61 16.29 3.27 6.84
C ASN A 61 15.05 3.55 6.00
N LEU A 62 14.89 2.88 4.85
CA LEU A 62 13.67 2.98 4.05
C LEU A 62 12.47 2.46 4.83
N VAL A 63 12.56 1.27 5.41
CA VAL A 63 11.46 0.65 6.18
C VAL A 63 11.02 1.55 7.33
N ARG A 64 11.97 2.12 8.08
CA ARG A 64 11.69 3.05 9.18
C ARG A 64 10.94 4.30 8.70
N ASN A 65 11.50 5.01 7.72
CA ASN A 65 10.90 6.24 7.18
C ASN A 65 9.49 5.97 6.60
N LEU A 66 9.31 4.86 5.87
CA LEU A 66 8.01 4.51 5.32
C LEU A 66 6.99 4.16 6.40
N ALA A 67 7.40 3.51 7.49
CA ALA A 67 6.52 3.23 8.60
C ALA A 67 6.11 4.49 9.38
N GLU A 68 7.02 5.45 9.56
CA GLU A 68 6.70 6.76 10.13
C GLU A 68 5.66 7.49 9.26
N LEU A 69 5.84 7.48 7.94
CA LEU A 69 4.87 8.05 7.00
C LEU A 69 3.54 7.29 7.00
N TYR A 70 3.57 5.96 7.11
CA TYR A 70 2.38 5.12 7.19
C TYR A 70 1.50 5.53 8.38
N GLN A 71 2.12 5.75 9.55
CA GLN A 71 1.41 6.20 10.75
C GLN A 71 0.98 7.66 10.65
N ALA A 72 1.87 8.56 10.20
CA ALA A 72 1.58 9.99 10.11
C ALA A 72 0.43 10.33 9.15
N PHE A 73 0.21 9.49 8.13
CA PHE A 73 -0.88 9.65 7.16
C PHE A 73 -2.07 8.72 7.39
N ASP A 74 -2.04 7.95 8.49
CA ASP A 74 -3.06 6.99 8.89
C ASP A 74 -3.49 6.05 7.75
N LEU A 75 -2.49 5.50 7.05
CA LEU A 75 -2.74 4.65 5.87
C LEU A 75 -3.46 3.35 6.24
N GLY A 76 -3.34 2.89 7.48
CA GLY A 76 -4.06 1.73 7.99
C GLY A 76 -5.57 1.96 8.05
N ALA A 77 -6.03 3.06 8.65
CA ALA A 77 -7.45 3.37 8.70
C ALA A 77 -8.02 3.68 7.31
N ARG A 78 -7.22 4.29 6.42
CA ARG A 78 -7.63 4.54 5.03
C ARG A 78 -7.86 3.26 4.26
N ALA A 79 -6.96 2.29 4.36
CA ALA A 79 -7.13 1.00 3.69
C ALA A 79 -8.41 0.29 4.18
N GLN A 80 -8.72 0.38 5.47
CA GLN A 80 -9.96 -0.17 6.02
C GLN A 80 -11.22 0.58 5.51
N ASN A 81 -11.18 1.91 5.51
CA ASN A 81 -12.31 2.73 5.05
C ASN A 81 -12.56 2.59 3.55
N ASP A 82 -11.51 2.52 2.73
CA ASP A 82 -11.63 2.30 1.29
C ASP A 82 -12.22 0.91 1.00
N ARG A 83 -11.84 -0.11 1.79
CA ARG A 83 -12.44 -1.44 1.67
C ARG A 83 -13.93 -1.44 2.01
N ILE A 84 -14.31 -0.78 3.11
CA ILE A 84 -15.73 -0.62 3.50
C ILE A 84 -16.51 0.11 2.41
N LYS A 85 -15.96 1.19 1.84
CA LYS A 85 -16.59 1.92 0.74
C LYS A 85 -16.78 1.07 -0.50
N ILE A 86 -15.75 0.31 -0.90
CA ILE A 86 -15.85 -0.60 -2.05
C ILE A 86 -16.89 -1.69 -1.77
N GLU A 87 -16.91 -2.28 -0.58
CA GLU A 87 -17.92 -3.27 -0.19
C GLU A 87 -19.34 -2.69 -0.23
N GLN A 88 -19.53 -1.44 0.21
CA GLN A 88 -20.81 -0.72 0.12
C GLN A 88 -21.20 -0.38 -1.31
N GLU A 89 -20.26 0.07 -2.15
CA GLU A 89 -20.49 0.32 -3.58
C GLU A 89 -20.85 -0.96 -4.33
N VAL A 90 -20.17 -2.08 -4.03
CA VAL A 90 -20.49 -3.40 -4.61
C VAL A 90 -21.85 -3.92 -4.13
N ALA A 91 -22.21 -3.71 -2.86
CA ALA A 91 -23.53 -4.07 -2.32
C ALA A 91 -24.66 -3.18 -2.86
N ALA A 92 -24.37 -1.95 -3.26
CA ALA A 92 -25.32 -1.02 -3.85
C ALA A 92 -25.60 -1.30 -5.35
N ILE A 93 -24.81 -2.17 -6.00
CA ILE A 93 -25.15 -2.71 -7.32
C ILE A 93 -26.23 -3.79 -7.11
N PRO A 94 -27.46 -3.61 -7.63
CA PRO A 94 -28.49 -4.63 -7.52
C PRO A 94 -28.02 -5.90 -8.21
N ARG A 95 -27.65 -6.92 -7.43
CA ARG A 95 -27.38 -8.26 -7.97
C ARG A 95 -28.73 -8.89 -8.24
N ILE A 96 -29.14 -8.92 -9.51
CA ILE A 96 -30.18 -9.83 -9.95
C ILE A 96 -29.63 -11.25 -9.74
N ILE A 97 -30.01 -11.89 -8.64
CA ILE A 97 -29.83 -13.32 -8.48
C ILE A 97 -30.97 -13.96 -9.26
N CYS A 98 -30.69 -14.43 -10.48
CA CYS A 98 -31.58 -15.37 -11.15
C CYS A 98 -31.53 -16.68 -10.35
N SER A 99 -32.47 -16.84 -9.42
CA SER A 99 -32.78 -18.14 -8.83
C SER A 99 -33.54 -18.97 -9.87
N GLU A 100 -32.83 -19.41 -10.90
CA GLU A 100 -33.28 -20.53 -11.73
C GLU A 100 -32.49 -21.76 -11.29
N ALA A 101 -32.88 -22.31 -10.14
CA ALA A 101 -32.62 -23.71 -9.85
C ALA A 101 -33.80 -24.50 -10.43
N LEU A 102 -33.48 -25.34 -11.41
CA LEU A 102 -34.35 -26.28 -12.09
C LEU A 102 -35.25 -27.08 -11.13
N LEU A 103 -36.45 -27.39 -11.62
CA LEU A 103 -37.33 -28.46 -11.13
C LEU A 103 -36.58 -29.80 -10.98
#